data_AF-A0A2X4TI01-F1
#
_entry.id   AF-A0A2X4TI01-F1
#
_cell.length_a   1.000
_cell.length_b   1.000
_cell.length_c   1.000
_cell.angle_alpha   90.00
_cell.angle_beta   90.00
_cell.angle_gamma   90.00
#
_symmetry.space_group_name_H-M   'P 1'
#
loop_
_entity.id
_entity.type
_entity.pdbx_description
1 polymer ?
#
loop_
_entity_poly.entity_id
_entity_poly.type
_entity_poly.pdbx_seq_one_letter_code
_entity_poly.pdbx_strand_id
1 'polypeptide(L)' 'MPRHKVMKIFIFLILVMTGVLFLLDTCFYTFVKRFIPISGDGEYGMNNFEMTVLLMKTLACALGAGAVITLFRTR' A
#
# COMPACT_ATOMS: atom_id res chain seq x y z
N MET A 1 -1.72 12.21 24.83
CA MET A 1 -2.53 11.95 23.62
C MET A 1 -3.72 11.05 24.00
N PRO A 2 -4.97 11.38 23.64
CA PRO A 2 -6.13 10.63 24.14
C PRO A 2 -6.16 9.19 23.61
N ARG A 3 -6.37 8.20 24.50
CA ARG A 3 -6.30 6.75 24.21
C ARG A 3 -7.19 6.30 23.03
N HIS A 4 -8.33 6.95 22.81
CA HIS A 4 -9.23 6.65 21.70
C HIS A 4 -8.66 6.99 20.32
N LYS A 5 -7.72 7.94 20.20
CA LYS A 5 -7.07 8.26 18.93
C LYS A 5 -6.04 7.20 18.53
N VAL A 6 -5.36 6.62 19.53
CA VAL A 6 -4.35 5.58 19.32
C VAL A 6 -4.98 4.30 18.76
N MET A 7 -6.12 3.88 19.31
CA MET A 7 -6.83 2.65 18.88
C MET A 7 -7.30 2.74 17.41
N LYS A 8 -7.74 3.92 16.97
CA LYS A 8 -8.13 4.16 15.57
C LYS A 8 -6.94 4.09 14.60
N ILE A 9 -5.76 4.56 15.03
CA ILE A 9 -4.52 4.45 14.25
C ILE A 9 -4.10 2.99 14.09
N PHE A 10 -4.22 2.18 15.15
CA PHE A 10 -3.95 0.75 15.08
C PHE A 10 -4.89 0.04 14.11
N ILE A 11 -6.19 0.33 14.15
CA ILE A 11 -7.16 -0.26 13.20
C ILE A 11 -6.81 0.12 11.75
N PHE A 12 -6.44 1.39 11.50
CA PHE A 12 -5.99 1.82 10.18
C PHE A 12 -4.73 1.08 9.71
N LEU A 13 -3.73 0.94 10.58
CA LEU A 13 -2.49 0.21 10.26
C LEU A 13 -2.78 -1.26 9.95
N ILE A 14 -3.59 -1.95 10.77
CA ILE A 14 -3.98 -3.34 10.52
C ILE A 14 -4.69 -3.46 9.18
N LEU A 15 -5.64 -2.57 8.88
CA LEU A 15 -6.38 -2.60 7.62
C LEU A 15 -5.45 -2.40 6.40
N VAL A 16 -4.50 -1.47 6.50
CA VAL A 16 -3.48 -1.25 5.46
C VAL A 16 -2.61 -2.50 5.28
N MET A 17 -2.10 -3.07 6.38
CA MET A 17 -1.26 -4.27 6.31
C MET A 17 -2.01 -5.47 5.73
N THR A 18 -3.27 -5.68 6.12
CA THR A 18 -4.12 -6.73 5.54
C THR A 18 -4.35 -6.49 4.06
N GLY A 19 -4.62 -5.25 3.65
CA GLY A 19 -4.74 -4.90 2.23
C GLY A 19 -3.45 -5.19 1.46
N VAL A 20 -2.29 -4.85 2.02
CA VAL A 20 -0.98 -5.13 1.42
C VAL A 20 -0.71 -6.63 1.32
N LEU A 21 -1.23 -7.45 2.25
CA LEU A 21 -1.06 -8.90 2.18
C LEU A 21 -2.03 -9.58 1.20
N PHE A 22 -3.26 -9.07 1.07
CA PHE A 22 -4.32 -9.70 0.27
C PHE A 22 -4.51 -9.14 -1.15
N LEU A 23 -3.98 -7.95 -1.46
CA LEU A 23 -4.08 -7.40 -2.82
C LEU A 23 -3.30 -8.25 -3.81
N LEU A 24 -3.94 -8.54 -4.95
CA LEU A 24 -3.34 -9.28 -6.07
C LEU A 24 -2.04 -8.61 -6.51
N ASP A 25 -0.92 -9.24 -6.20
CA ASP A 25 0.41 -8.80 -6.62
C ASP A 25 0.48 -8.67 -8.15
N THR A 26 -0.13 -9.58 -8.90
CA THR A 26 -0.07 -9.60 -10.37
C THR A 26 -0.48 -8.26 -11.02
N CYS A 27 -1.48 -7.56 -10.47
CA CYS A 27 -1.88 -6.24 -10.98
C CYS A 27 -0.81 -5.17 -10.73
N PHE A 28 -0.25 -5.11 -9.51
CA PHE A 28 0.78 -4.12 -9.17
C PHE A 28 2.10 -4.39 -9.89
N TYR A 29 2.50 -5.66 -10.01
CA TYR A 29 3.66 -6.06 -10.78
C TYR A 29 3.53 -5.63 -12.25
N THR A 30 2.40 -5.91 -12.88
CA THR A 30 2.14 -5.52 -14.28
C THR A 30 2.10 -4.00 -14.43
N PHE A 31 1.52 -3.28 -13.46
CA PHE A 31 1.47 -1.82 -13.45
C PHE A 31 2.86 -1.19 -13.34
N VAL A 32 3.64 -1.57 -12.33
CA VAL A 32 5.00 -1.05 -12.11
C VAL A 32 5.88 -1.37 -13.32
N LYS A 33 5.81 -2.60 -13.85
CA LYS A 33 6.59 -3.00 -15.03
C LYS A 33 6.24 -2.21 -16.28
N ARG A 34 4.99 -1.74 -16.39
CA ARG A 34 4.52 -1.00 -17.58
C ARG A 34 4.74 0.51 -17.48
N PHE A 35 4.67 1.09 -16.28
CA PHE A 35 4.69 2.54 -16.09
C PHE A 35 5.99 3.07 -15.49
N ILE A 36 6.77 2.24 -14.80
CA ILE A 36 7.98 2.68 -14.10
C ILE A 36 9.20 2.03 -14.77
N PRO A 37 9.97 2.80 -15.57
CA PRO A 37 11.23 2.32 -16.09
C PRO A 37 12.24 2.28 -14.93
N ILE A 38 12.55 1.07 -14.44
CA ILE A 38 13.53 0.86 -13.38
C ILE A 38 14.88 0.56 -14.03
N SER A 39 15.85 1.42 -13.74
CA SER A 39 17.23 1.29 -14.18
C SER A 39 18.06 0.63 -13.08
N GLY A 40 18.88 -0.34 -13.46
CA GLY A 40 19.77 -1.06 -12.56
C GLY A 40 20.28 -2.35 -13.20
N ASP A 41 21.44 -2.81 -12.73
CA ASP A 41 21.89 -4.20 -12.93
C ASP A 41 20.82 -5.18 -12.41
N GLY A 42 20.84 -6.43 -12.85
CA GLY A 42 19.83 -7.45 -12.52
C GLY A 42 19.48 -7.53 -11.03
N GLU A 43 20.47 -7.43 -10.13
CA GLU A 43 20.23 -7.50 -8.68
C GLU A 43 19.63 -6.19 -8.12
N TYR A 44 20.29 -5.05 -8.38
CA TYR A 44 19.84 -3.74 -7.91
C TYR A 44 18.50 -3.31 -8.53
N GLY A 45 18.29 -3.62 -9.80
CA GLY A 45 17.07 -3.36 -10.54
C GLY A 45 15.90 -4.17 -10.00
N MET A 46 16.13 -5.42 -9.60
CA MET A 46 15.09 -6.26 -9.01
C MET A 46 14.71 -5.80 -7.60
N ASN A 47 15.68 -5.45 -6.74
CA ASN A 47 15.39 -4.90 -5.41
C ASN A 47 14.62 -3.58 -5.49
N ASN A 48 15.03 -2.68 -6.40
CA ASN A 48 14.30 -1.41 -6.61
C ASN A 48 12.88 -1.67 -7.15
N PHE A 49 12.70 -2.67 -8.01
CA PHE A 49 11.39 -3.06 -8.52
C PHE A 49 10.48 -3.60 -7.42
N GLU A 50 10.95 -4.52 -6.58
CA GLU A 50 10.17 -5.02 -5.45
C GLU A 50 9.80 -3.93 -4.46
N MET A 51 10.74 -3.03 -4.13
CA MET A 51 10.48 -1.90 -3.26
C MET A 51 9.43 -0.95 -3.85
N THR A 52 9.48 -0.71 -5.17
CA THR A 52 8.50 0.11 -5.88
C THR A 52 7.11 -0.52 -5.87
N VAL A 53 7.02 -1.82 -6.11
CA VAL A 53 5.75 -2.58 -6.03
C VAL A 53 5.17 -2.49 -4.62
N LEU A 54 6.00 -2.69 -3.58
CA LEU A 54 5.58 -2.60 -2.19
C LEU A 54 5.05 -1.20 -1.84
N LEU A 55 5.74 -0.14 -2.29
CA LEU A 55 5.31 1.25 -2.12
C LEU A 55 3.96 1.52 -2.77
N MET A 56 3.76 1.08 -4.01
CA MET A 56 2.50 1.26 -4.73
C MET A 56 1.35 0.51 -4.06
N LYS A 57 1.61 -0.72 -3.58
CA LYS A 57 0.63 -1.53 -2.84
C LYS A 57 0.23 -0.85 -1.54
N THR A 58 1.21 -0.32 -0.80
CA THR A 58 1.00 0.41 0.44
C THR A 58 0.21 1.70 0.22
N LEU A 59 0.53 2.46 -0.83
CA LEU A 59 -0.19 3.67 -1.19
C LEU A 59 -1.66 3.38 -1.54
N ALA A 60 -1.91 2.36 -2.37
CA ALA A 60 -3.26 1.95 -2.72
C ALA A 60 -4.07 1.52 -1.49
N CYS A 61 -3.44 0.80 -0.56
CA CYS A 61 -4.07 0.41 0.70
C CYS A 61 -4.37 1.60 1.60
N ALA A 62 -3.44 2.54 1.74
CA ALA A 62 -3.63 3.74 2.54
C ALA A 62 -4.77 4.61 2.00
N LEU A 63 -4.84 4.78 0.68
CA LEU A 63 -5.94 5.49 0.01
C LEU A 63 -7.27 4.75 0.19
N GLY A 64 -7.30 3.43 0.01
CA GLY A 64 -8.48 2.61 0.22
C GLY A 64 -8.98 2.66 1.66
N ALA A 65 -8.10 2.46 2.64
CA ALA A 65 -8.42 2.55 4.06
C ALA A 65 -8.88 3.97 4.45
N GLY A 66 -8.24 5.01 3.92
CA GLY A 66 -8.65 6.40 4.11
C GLY A 66 -10.03 6.69 3.55
N ALA A 67 -10.33 6.18 2.35
CA ALA A 67 -11.64 6.30 1.72
C ALA A 67 -12.72 5.57 2.51
N VAL A 68 -12.45 4.35 2.96
CA VAL A 68 -13.37 3.55 3.79
C VAL A 68 -13.66 4.27 5.11
N ILE A 69 -12.63 4.74 5.82
CA ILE A 69 -12.81 5.50 7.07
C ILE A 69 -13.59 6.78 6.83
N THR A 70 -13.32 7.49 5.73
CA THR A 70 -14.03 8.72 5.37
C THR A 70 -15.50 8.43 5.06
N LEU A 71 -15.79 7.37 4.30
CA LEU A 71 -17.14 6.95 3.95
C LEU A 71 -17.96 6.59 5.20
N PHE A 72 -17.38 5.81 6.12
CA PHE A 72 -17.99 5.46 7.40
C PHE A 72 -18.12 6.64 8.38
N ARG A 73 -17.40 7.75 8.15
CA ARG A 73 -17.52 8.97 8.95
C ARG A 73 -18.61 9.92 8.40
N THR A 74 -18.90 9.84 7.10
CA THR A 74 -19.87 10.69 6.41
C THR A 74 -21.26 10.06 6.32
N ARG A 75 -21.36 8.72 6.36
CA ARG A 75 -22.62 7.98 6.54
C ARG A 75 -22.99 7.91 8.02
#